data_AF-A0A1I4C5Y2-F1
#
_entry.id   AF-A0A1I4C5Y2-F1
#
_cell.length_a   1.000
_cell.length_b   1.000
_cell.length_c   1.000
_cell.angle_alpha   90.00
_cell.angle_beta   90.00
_cell.angle_gamma   90.00
#
_symmetry.space_group_name_H-M   'P 1'
#
loop_
_entity.id
_entity.type
_entity.pdbx_description
1 polymer ?
#
loop_
_entity_poly.entity_id
_entity_poly.type
_entity_poly.pdbx_seq_one_letter_code
_entity_poly.pdbx_strand_id
1 'polypeptide(L)'
;MTVHIDDNLEQRPDGAVACRHCGTAVGVAAEPLRDALVRERDPQDAGPSVRAEPAHFTDRRVVLRLTFCRGCLTQLQAEIVPADEPSFRTRNLAVGR
;
A
#
# COMPACT_ATOMS: atom_id res chain seq x y z
N MET A 1 -4.13 23.06 -2.50
CA MET A 1 -3.31 22.67 -3.67
C MET A 1 -3.18 21.15 -3.69
N THR A 2 -3.08 20.51 -4.85
CA THR A 2 -2.82 19.06 -4.92
C THR A 2 -1.36 18.79 -4.57
N VAL A 3 -1.10 17.78 -3.74
CA VAL A 3 0.25 17.35 -3.33
C VAL A 3 0.54 15.98 -3.93
N HIS A 4 1.65 15.84 -4.65
CA HIS A 4 2.14 14.54 -5.09
C HIS A 4 2.77 13.80 -3.91
N ILE A 5 2.28 12.58 -3.63
CA ILE A 5 2.78 11.74 -2.55
C ILE A 5 3.87 10.83 -3.08
N ASP A 6 3.57 10.13 -4.18
CA ASP A 6 4.49 9.29 -4.94
C ASP A 6 4.03 9.18 -6.41
N ASP A 7 4.58 8.20 -7.14
CA ASP A 7 4.25 7.95 -8.54
C ASP A 7 2.77 7.59 -8.76
N ASN A 8 2.12 7.01 -7.76
CA ASN A 8 0.78 6.45 -7.87
C ASN A 8 -0.28 7.23 -7.08
N LEU A 9 0.11 8.07 -6.13
CA LEU A 9 -0.80 8.77 -5.21
C LEU A 9 -0.61 10.28 -5.19
N GLU A 10 -1.74 10.98 -5.06
CA GLU A 10 -1.81 12.40 -4.79
C GLU A 10 -2.80 12.68 -3.66
N GLN A 11 -2.57 13.75 -2.92
CA GLN A 11 -3.51 14.32 -1.98
C GLN A 11 -4.18 15.54 -2.60
N ARG A 12 -5.50 15.57 -2.58
CA ARG A 12 -6.32 16.68 -3.07
C ARG A 12 -6.44 17.79 -2.01
N PRO A 13 -6.85 19.01 -2.39
CA PRO A 13 -7.02 20.13 -1.46
C PRO A 13 -7.99 19.86 -0.31
N ASP A 14 -8.95 18.96 -0.50
CA ASP A 14 -9.91 18.53 0.53
C ASP A 14 -9.36 17.46 1.48
N GLY A 15 -8.09 17.06 1.32
CA GLY A 15 -7.43 16.03 2.12
C GLY A 15 -7.69 14.59 1.65
N ALA A 16 -8.49 14.38 0.60
CA ALA A 16 -8.68 13.07 0.01
C ALA A 16 -7.39 12.58 -0.67
N VAL A 17 -7.06 11.31 -0.51
CA VAL A 17 -5.96 10.67 -1.25
C VAL A 17 -6.54 9.92 -2.43
N ALA A 18 -6.00 10.19 -3.62
CA ALA A 18 -6.48 9.63 -4.87
C ALA A 18 -5.35 8.98 -5.68
N CYS A 19 -5.71 7.99 -6.48
CA CYS A 19 -4.82 7.38 -7.46
C CYS A 19 -4.57 8.36 -8.60
N ARG A 20 -3.29 8.62 -8.93
CA ARG A 20 -2.88 9.53 -10.01
C ARG A 20 -3.19 9.01 -11.42
N HIS A 21 -3.45 7.71 -11.56
CA HIS A 21 -3.71 7.09 -12.86
C HIS A 21 -5.16 7.20 -13.30
N CYS A 22 -6.11 7.11 -12.37
CA CYS A 22 -7.55 7.10 -12.68
C CYS A 22 -8.38 8.07 -11.84
N GLY A 23 -7.78 8.79 -10.90
CA GLY A 23 -8.48 9.73 -10.02
C GLY A 23 -9.38 9.08 -8.96
N THR A 24 -9.40 7.76 -8.83
CA THR A 24 -10.21 7.08 -7.80
C THR A 24 -9.69 7.44 -6.41
N ALA A 25 -10.57 7.88 -5.52
CA ALA A 25 -10.25 8.08 -4.11
C ALA A 25 -9.95 6.72 -3.44
N VAL A 26 -8.85 6.65 -2.71
CA VAL A 26 -8.32 5.43 -2.07
C VAL A 26 -8.07 5.61 -0.58
N GLY A 27 -8.27 6.81 -0.03
CA GLY A 27 -8.19 7.07 1.39
C GLY A 27 -8.22 8.55 1.73
N VAL A 28 -7.70 8.87 2.91
CA VAL A 28 -7.59 10.23 3.45
C VAL A 28 -6.18 10.48 3.98
N ALA A 29 -5.83 11.73 4.26
CA ALA A 29 -4.48 12.11 4.71
C ALA A 29 -3.91 11.28 5.89
N ALA A 30 -4.75 10.89 6.85
CA ALA A 30 -4.36 10.07 8.01
C ALA A 30 -4.28 8.56 7.69
N GLU A 31 -5.03 8.11 6.70
CA GLU A 31 -5.08 6.71 6.24
C GLU A 31 -5.13 6.67 4.70
N PRO A 32 -4.00 6.90 4.01
CA PRO A 32 -3.98 7.16 2.57
C PRO A 32 -4.48 6.02 1.69
N LEU A 33 -4.52 4.80 2.23
CA LEU A 33 -4.90 3.58 1.53
C LEU A 33 -6.12 2.88 2.16
N ARG A 34 -6.87 3.56 3.03
CA ARG A 34 -8.02 3.00 3.75
C ARG A 34 -9.01 2.26 2.86
N ASP A 35 -9.28 2.82 1.68
CA ASP A 35 -10.32 2.35 0.76
C ASP A 35 -9.75 1.54 -0.42
N ALA A 36 -8.47 1.18 -0.35
CA ALA A 36 -7.78 0.37 -1.36
C ALA A 36 -8.08 -1.13 -1.19
N LEU A 37 -7.88 -1.90 -2.27
CA LEU A 37 -8.06 -3.35 -2.26
C LEU A 37 -6.79 -4.02 -1.76
N VAL A 38 -6.89 -5.03 -0.89
CA VAL A 38 -5.75 -5.78 -0.36
C VAL A 38 -5.81 -7.24 -0.78
N ARG A 39 -4.67 -7.78 -1.22
CA ARG A 39 -4.50 -9.20 -1.55
C ARG A 39 -3.23 -9.74 -0.90
N GLU A 40 -3.36 -10.87 -0.21
CA GLU A 40 -2.21 -11.62 0.31
C GLU A 40 -1.82 -12.77 -0.62
N ARG A 41 -0.51 -13.03 -0.70
CA ARG A 41 0.15 -14.03 -1.54
C ARG A 41 1.34 -14.64 -0.81
N ASP A 42 1.93 -15.65 -1.42
CA ASP A 42 3.19 -16.21 -0.94
C ASP A 42 4.32 -15.16 -1.11
N PRO A 43 5.23 -14.96 -0.14
CA PRO A 43 6.39 -14.09 -0.29
C PRO A 43 7.20 -14.33 -1.58
N GLN A 44 7.32 -15.58 -2.02
CA GLN A 44 8.06 -15.96 -3.23
C GLN A 44 7.39 -15.45 -4.51
N ASP A 45 6.09 -15.15 -4.48
CA ASP A 45 5.37 -14.51 -5.60
C ASP A 45 5.89 -13.07 -5.87
N ALA A 46 6.66 -12.46 -4.95
CA ALA A 46 7.24 -11.12 -5.13
C ALA A 46 8.31 -11.06 -6.23
N GLY A 47 8.83 -12.21 -6.65
CA GLY A 47 9.77 -12.33 -7.77
C GLY A 47 11.05 -13.08 -7.41
N PRO A 48 11.95 -13.25 -8.39
CA PRO A 48 13.07 -14.18 -8.30
C PRO A 48 14.13 -13.79 -7.26
N SER A 49 14.05 -12.62 -6.65
CA SER A 49 14.97 -12.19 -5.58
C SER A 49 14.51 -12.65 -4.19
N VAL A 50 13.26 -13.10 -4.03
CA VAL A 50 12.69 -13.56 -2.76
C VAL A 50 12.60 -15.08 -2.79
N ARG A 51 13.72 -15.75 -2.50
CA ARG A 51 13.86 -17.20 -2.71
C ARG A 51 13.73 -18.04 -1.45
N ALA A 52 14.14 -17.50 -0.31
CA ALA A 52 14.22 -18.27 0.92
C ALA A 52 12.86 -18.35 1.62
N GLU A 53 12.50 -19.55 2.08
CA GLU A 53 11.30 -19.75 2.88
C GLU A 53 11.37 -18.93 4.18
N PRO A 54 10.31 -18.19 4.55
CA PRO A 54 10.29 -17.41 5.78
C PRO A 54 10.56 -18.24 7.04
N ALA A 55 10.13 -19.51 7.02
CA ALA A 55 10.32 -20.47 8.12
C ALA A 55 11.79 -20.71 8.49
N HIS A 56 12.74 -20.34 7.62
CA HIS A 56 14.17 -20.40 7.93
C HIS A 56 14.65 -19.26 8.86
N PHE A 57 13.85 -18.21 9.03
CA PHE A 57 14.24 -17.00 9.77
C PHE A 57 13.28 -16.66 10.92
N THR A 58 12.01 -17.07 10.82
CA THR A 58 11.00 -16.81 11.83
C THR A 58 9.95 -17.92 11.84
N ASP A 59 9.38 -18.16 13.01
CA ASP A 59 8.20 -18.99 13.25
C ASP A 59 6.90 -18.29 12.88
N ARG A 60 6.92 -16.96 12.72
CA ARG A 60 5.74 -16.18 12.33
C ARG A 60 5.42 -16.40 10.86
N ARG A 61 4.13 -16.53 10.55
CA ARG A 61 3.65 -16.61 9.18
C ARG A 61 3.93 -15.28 8.47
N VAL A 62 4.74 -15.31 7.42
CA VAL A 62 5.04 -14.13 6.58
C VAL A 62 4.26 -14.21 5.27
N VAL A 63 3.74 -13.08 4.80
CA VAL A 63 2.96 -12.97 3.55
C VAL A 63 3.49 -11.85 2.67
N LEU A 64 3.25 -11.95 1.35
CA LEU A 64 3.29 -10.80 0.45
C LEU A 64 1.91 -10.12 0.45
N ARG A 65 1.82 -8.93 1.03
CA ARG A 65 0.63 -8.09 1.05
C ARG A 65 0.73 -7.06 -0.08
N LEU A 66 -0.22 -7.10 -1.00
CA LEU A 66 -0.33 -6.20 -2.14
C LEU A 66 -1.58 -5.33 -2.00
N THR A 67 -1.43 -4.02 -2.13
CA THR A 67 -2.51 -3.05 -2.04
C THR A 67 -2.71 -2.36 -3.39
N PHE A 68 -3.95 -2.32 -3.88
CA PHE A 68 -4.31 -1.87 -5.22
C PHE A 68 -5.36 -0.78 -5.22
N CYS A 69 -5.30 0.09 -6.21
CA CYS A 69 -6.38 1.02 -6.52
C CYS A 69 -7.63 0.24 -6.92
N ARG A 70 -8.77 0.51 -6.29
CA ARG A 70 -10.04 -0.16 -6.62
C ARG A 70 -10.64 0.20 -7.99
N GLY A 71 -10.15 1.28 -8.62
CA GLY A 71 -10.65 1.74 -9.91
C GLY A 71 -9.90 1.15 -11.11
N CYS A 72 -8.57 1.18 -11.07
CA CYS A 72 -7.73 0.76 -12.19
C CYS A 72 -6.74 -0.37 -11.86
N LEU A 73 -6.78 -0.90 -10.63
CA LEU A 73 -5.88 -1.95 -10.16
C LEU A 73 -4.38 -1.62 -10.21
N THR A 74 -4.01 -0.34 -10.31
CA THR A 74 -2.62 0.09 -10.08
C THR A 74 -2.17 -0.39 -8.71
N GLN A 75 -1.01 -1.05 -8.64
CA GLN A 75 -0.39 -1.45 -7.38
C GLN A 75 0.13 -0.22 -6.62
N LEU A 76 -0.46 0.07 -5.47
CA LEU A 76 -0.16 1.24 -4.66
C LEU A 76 0.92 0.96 -3.61
N GLN A 77 0.95 -0.27 -3.09
CA GLN A 77 1.90 -0.69 -2.07
C GLN A 77 2.13 -2.21 -2.14
N ALA A 78 3.33 -2.64 -1.81
CA ALA A 78 3.70 -4.04 -1.63
C ALA A 78 4.60 -4.19 -0.41
N GLU A 79 4.32 -5.21 0.39
CA GLU A 79 5.03 -5.47 1.63
C GLU A 79 5.20 -6.98 1.86
N ILE A 80 6.39 -7.41 2.27
CA ILE A 80 6.63 -8.77 2.78
C ILE A 80 6.71 -8.64 4.30
N VAL A 81 5.70 -9.14 5.00
CA VAL A 81 5.47 -8.82 6.42
C VAL A 81 4.82 -10.01 7.14
N PRO A 82 5.02 -10.15 8.46
CA PRO A 82 4.22 -11.08 9.27
C PRO A 82 2.71 -10.84 9.10
N ALA A 83 1.93 -11.90 8.90
CA ALA A 83 0.51 -11.82 8.58
C ALA A 83 -0.32 -11.08 9.65
N ASP A 84 0.12 -11.16 10.91
CA ASP A 84 -0.49 -10.54 12.08
C ASP A 84 -0.05 -9.08 12.31
N GLU A 85 0.87 -8.56 11.49
CA GLU A 85 1.33 -7.18 11.61
C GLU A 85 0.46 -6.19 10.83
N PRO A 86 0.05 -5.07 11.47
CA PRO A 86 -0.52 -3.96 10.75
C PRO A 86 0.51 -3.39 9.77
N SER A 87 0.06 -2.67 8.74
CA SER A 87 1.00 -1.96 7.87
C SER A 87 1.62 -0.80 8.65
N PHE A 88 2.93 -0.83 8.83
CA PHE A 88 3.68 0.28 9.42
C PHE A 88 4.19 1.28 8.37
N ARG A 89 3.98 1.00 7.07
CA ARG A 89 4.24 1.96 5.99
C ARG A 89 3.11 2.97 5.86
N THR A 90 2.76 3.61 6.97
CA THR A 90 1.77 4.69 6.97
C THR A 90 2.43 6.00 6.57
N ARG A 91 1.75 6.76 5.72
CA ARG A 91 2.16 8.12 5.34
C ARG A 91 1.17 9.06 6.01
N ASN A 92 1.65 9.91 6.91
CA ASN A 92 0.85 10.99 7.46
C ASN A 92 1.16 12.26 6.70
N LEU A 93 0.17 12.76 5.96
CA LEU A 93 0.32 13.93 5.12
C LEU A 93 -0.33 15.13 5.82
N ALA A 94 0.42 16.24 5.92
CA ALA A 94 -0.18 17.49 6.39
C ALA A 94 -1.21 17.96 5.36
N VAL A 95 -2.44 18.24 5.81
CA VAL A 95 -3.40 18.98 4.98
C VAL A 95 -2.92 20.44 4.98
N GLY A 96 -2.47 20.93 3.82
CA GLY A 96 -2.09 22.33 3.67
C GLY A 96 -3.30 23.23 3.99
N ARG A 97 -3.11 24.18 4.92
CA ARG A 97 -4.09 25.23 5.20
C ARG A 97 -4.27 26.15 3.99
#